data_AF-A0A7K6HV42-F1
#
_entry.id   AF-A0A7K6HV42-F1
#
_cell.length_a   1.000
_cell.length_b   1.000
_cell.length_c   1.000
_cell.angle_alpha   90.00
_cell.angle_beta   90.00
_cell.angle_gamma   90.00
#
_symmetry.space_group_name_H-M   'P 1'
#
loop_
_entity.id
_entity.type
_entity.pdbx_description
1 polymer ?
#
loop_
_entity_poly.entity_id
_entity_poly.type
_entity_poly.pdbx_seq_one_letter_code
_entity_poly.pdbx_strand_id
1 'polypeptide(L)'
;MSCKALALCLLGLLALSSACYIQNCPIGGKRAVLDMDIRKCLPCGPRNKGHCFGPNICCGEELGCYMGTSETLRCQEENFLPTPCESGRKPCGSGGSCAAPGICCSTEGCGTDSSCDQEMLL
;
A
#
# COMPACT_ATOMS: atom_id res chain seq x y z
N MET A 1 -32.92 -49.35 4.60
CA MET A 1 -33.23 -47.90 4.51
C MET A 1 -32.11 -46.99 5.07
N SER A 2 -31.14 -47.51 5.83
CA SER A 2 -30.08 -46.72 6.48
C SER A 2 -28.97 -46.22 5.53
N CYS A 3 -28.55 -47.01 4.52
CA CYS A 3 -27.44 -46.61 3.63
C CYS A 3 -27.73 -45.41 2.72
N LYS A 4 -28.98 -45.24 2.26
CA LYS A 4 -29.33 -44.11 1.38
C LYS A 4 -29.33 -42.78 2.13
N ALA A 5 -29.78 -42.79 3.39
CA ALA A 5 -29.72 -41.63 4.27
C ALA A 5 -28.27 -41.27 4.62
N LEU A 6 -27.43 -42.26 4.90
CA LEU A 6 -25.99 -42.07 5.13
C LEU A 6 -25.28 -41.47 3.90
N ALA A 7 -25.56 -41.98 2.70
CA ALA A 7 -24.99 -41.46 1.46
C ALA A 7 -25.41 -40.00 1.20
N LEU A 8 -26.70 -39.67 1.42
CA LEU A 8 -27.21 -38.30 1.30
C LEU A 8 -26.58 -37.35 2.32
N CYS A 9 -26.39 -37.78 3.57
CA CYS A 9 -25.70 -37.00 4.59
C CYS A 9 -24.23 -36.72 4.22
N LEU A 10 -23.50 -37.73 3.73
CA LEU A 10 -22.11 -37.57 3.31
C LEU A 10 -21.97 -36.61 2.13
N LEU A 11 -22.86 -36.72 1.12
CA LEU A 11 -22.91 -35.80 -0.02
C LEU A 11 -23.24 -34.36 0.41
N GLY A 12 -24.15 -34.19 1.37
CA GLY A 12 -24.46 -32.89 1.96
C GLY A 12 -23.26 -32.26 2.65
N LEU A 13 -22.55 -33.01 3.50
CA LEU A 13 -21.36 -32.53 4.22
C LEU A 13 -20.22 -32.12 3.27
N LEU A 14 -20.02 -32.84 2.17
CA LEU A 14 -19.06 -32.51 1.11
C LEU A 14 -19.43 -31.22 0.36
N ALA A 15 -20.72 -30.99 0.10
CA ALA A 15 -21.19 -29.75 -0.51
C ALA A 15 -20.99 -28.55 0.43
N LEU A 16 -21.30 -28.69 1.72
CA LEU A 16 -21.12 -27.63 2.70
C LEU A 16 -19.64 -27.29 2.94
N SER A 17 -18.74 -28.27 2.90
CA SER A 17 -17.30 -27.99 3.03
C SER A 17 -16.73 -27.23 1.82
N SER A 18 -17.29 -27.43 0.62
CA SER A 18 -16.91 -26.66 -0.57
C SER A 18 -17.42 -25.22 -0.56
N ALA A 19 -18.60 -24.95 0.03
CA ALA A 19 -19.21 -23.63 0.05
C ALA A 19 -18.53 -22.65 1.03
N CYS A 20 -17.80 -23.16 2.03
CA CYS A 20 -17.00 -22.34 2.95
C CYS A 20 -15.55 -22.15 2.49
N TYR A 21 -15.14 -22.75 1.36
CA TYR A 21 -13.80 -22.59 0.82
C TYR A 21 -13.76 -21.36 -0.10
N ILE A 22 -13.67 -20.17 0.49
CA ILE A 22 -13.39 -18.93 -0.24
C ILE A 22 -12.04 -19.09 -0.94
N GLN A 23 -12.06 -19.33 -2.25
CA GLN A 23 -10.84 -19.37 -3.09
C GLN A 23 -10.40 -17.98 -3.54
N ASN A 24 -11.31 -17.00 -3.51
CA ASN A 24 -11.03 -15.59 -3.77
C ASN A 24 -10.69 -14.88 -2.46
N CYS A 25 -9.64 -15.32 -1.77
CA CYS A 25 -9.10 -14.51 -0.70
C CYS A 25 -8.60 -13.20 -1.31
N PRO A 26 -9.03 -12.02 -0.82
CA PRO A 26 -8.42 -10.77 -1.22
C PRO A 26 -6.91 -10.87 -0.96
N ILE A 27 -6.14 -10.31 -1.87
CA ILE A 27 -4.70 -10.17 -1.72
C ILE A 27 -4.41 -9.49 -0.35
N GLY A 28 -3.60 -10.15 0.49
CA GLY A 28 -3.19 -9.63 1.81
C GLY A 28 -4.08 -10.04 3.00
N GLY A 29 -3.78 -11.20 3.61
CA GLY A 29 -4.29 -11.56 4.94
C GLY A 29 -3.43 -10.97 6.06
N LYS A 30 -3.96 -10.85 7.28
CA LYS A 30 -3.27 -10.25 8.47
C LYS A 30 -1.88 -10.82 8.78
N ARG A 31 -1.55 -12.01 8.26
CA ARG A 31 -0.29 -12.72 8.51
C ARG A 31 0.70 -12.65 7.33
N ALA A 32 0.29 -12.14 6.18
CA ALA A 32 1.17 -12.00 5.01
C ALA A 32 2.18 -10.84 5.13
N VAL A 33 2.00 -9.98 6.14
CA VAL A 33 2.81 -8.76 6.35
C VAL A 33 4.11 -9.02 7.11
N LEU A 34 4.21 -10.11 7.87
CA LEU A 34 5.26 -10.27 8.89
C LEU A 34 6.64 -10.69 8.35
N ASP A 35 6.80 -10.96 7.06
CA ASP A 35 8.07 -11.45 6.49
C ASP A 35 8.33 -10.96 5.05
N MET A 36 7.81 -9.79 4.68
CA MET A 36 8.04 -9.22 3.35
C MET A 36 8.91 -7.97 3.45
N ASP A 37 9.97 -7.91 2.65
CA ASP A 37 10.74 -6.69 2.44
C ASP A 37 9.80 -5.56 2.02
N ILE A 38 9.76 -4.48 2.81
CA ILE A 38 9.01 -3.26 2.46
C ILE A 38 9.78 -2.59 1.33
N ARG A 39 9.25 -2.70 0.11
CA ARG A 39 9.86 -2.08 -1.07
C ARG A 39 9.63 -0.57 -1.08
N LYS A 40 10.41 0.15 -1.88
CA LYS A 40 10.08 1.54 -2.22
C LYS A 40 8.84 1.58 -3.10
N CYS A 41 7.94 2.52 -2.87
CA CYS A 41 6.77 2.68 -3.74
C CYS A 41 7.19 3.08 -5.16
N LEU A 42 6.27 2.90 -6.11
CA LEU A 42 6.46 3.16 -7.53
C LEU A 42 7.04 4.56 -7.76
N PRO A 43 7.99 4.69 -8.70
CA PRO A 43 8.50 5.99 -9.07
C PRO A 43 7.47 6.75 -9.90
N CYS A 44 7.44 8.07 -9.75
CA CYS A 44 6.43 8.96 -10.34
C CYS A 44 7.03 10.32 -10.71
N GLY A 45 6.22 11.19 -11.31
CA GLY A 45 6.61 12.55 -11.67
C GLY A 45 7.63 12.65 -12.81
N PRO A 46 8.11 13.88 -13.10
CA PRO A 46 9.00 14.14 -14.22
C PRO A 46 10.27 13.29 -14.14
N ARG A 47 10.56 12.56 -15.22
CA ARG A 47 11.73 11.67 -15.33
C ARG A 47 11.79 10.58 -14.24
N ASN A 48 10.66 10.21 -13.63
CA ASN A 48 10.60 9.21 -12.55
C ASN A 48 11.48 9.56 -11.34
N LYS A 49 11.66 10.86 -11.07
CA LYS A 49 12.50 11.35 -9.96
C LYS A 49 11.77 11.38 -8.60
N GLY A 50 10.45 11.23 -8.59
CA GLY A 50 9.65 11.13 -7.38
C GLY A 50 9.26 9.70 -7.05
N HIS A 51 8.64 9.52 -5.89
CA HIS A 51 7.98 8.27 -5.49
C HIS A 51 6.60 8.56 -4.89
N CYS A 52 5.74 7.55 -4.96
CA CYS A 52 4.37 7.67 -4.46
C CYS A 52 4.33 7.65 -2.92
N PHE A 53 3.58 8.59 -2.34
CA PHE A 53 3.27 8.64 -0.90
C PHE A 53 1.78 8.36 -0.62
N GLY A 54 0.96 8.34 -1.67
CA GLY A 54 -0.47 8.00 -1.64
C GLY A 54 -0.99 7.87 -3.07
N PRO A 55 -2.25 7.46 -3.27
CA PRO A 55 -2.81 7.20 -4.60
C PRO A 55 -2.83 8.45 -5.51
N ASN A 56 -2.81 9.64 -4.91
CA ASN A 56 -2.81 10.92 -5.61
C ASN A 56 -1.67 11.84 -5.14
N ILE A 57 -0.56 11.28 -4.63
CA ILE A 57 0.56 12.04 -4.06
C ILE A 57 1.88 11.49 -4.58
N CYS A 58 2.64 12.35 -5.26
CA CYS A 58 3.98 12.05 -5.77
C CYS A 58 4.98 13.09 -5.26
N CYS A 59 6.04 12.65 -4.59
CA CYS A 59 7.04 13.57 -4.04
C CYS A 59 8.47 13.12 -4.35
N GLY A 60 9.39 14.09 -4.43
CA GLY A 60 10.81 13.84 -4.55
C GLY A 60 11.62 15.05 -4.11
N GLU A 61 12.85 14.80 -3.66
CA GLU A 61 13.71 15.84 -3.05
C GLU A 61 13.90 17.06 -3.95
N GLU A 62 14.12 16.85 -5.26
CA GLU A 62 14.32 17.92 -6.24
C GLU A 62 13.00 18.45 -6.87
N LEU A 63 11.88 17.76 -6.63
CA LEU A 63 10.60 18.04 -7.29
C LEU A 63 9.62 18.78 -6.37
N GLY A 64 9.79 18.65 -5.06
CA GLY A 64 8.72 18.94 -4.09
C GLY A 64 7.65 17.86 -4.14
N CYS A 65 6.39 18.26 -4.06
CA CYS A 65 5.25 17.34 -4.07
C CYS A 65 4.17 17.77 -5.06
N TYR A 66 3.69 16.81 -5.83
CA TYR A 66 2.55 16.89 -6.72
C TYR A 66 1.36 16.17 -6.10
N MET A 67 0.19 16.82 -6.08
CA MET A 67 -1.02 16.28 -5.48
C MET A 67 -2.19 16.39 -6.49
N GLY A 68 -2.76 15.25 -6.87
CA GLY A 68 -3.91 15.21 -7.80
C GLY A 68 -3.61 15.71 -9.21
N THR A 69 -2.35 15.68 -9.64
CA THR A 69 -1.93 16.11 -10.99
C THR A 69 -1.63 14.92 -11.90
N SER A 70 -1.28 15.18 -13.16
CA SER A 70 -0.93 14.11 -14.12
C SER A 70 0.23 13.23 -13.66
N GLU A 71 1.14 13.80 -12.88
CA GLU A 71 2.33 13.17 -12.29
C GLU A 71 1.98 12.08 -11.29
N THR A 72 0.78 12.11 -10.70
CA THR A 72 0.33 11.17 -9.67
C THR A 72 -0.47 10.00 -10.23
N LEU A 73 -0.82 9.99 -11.52
CA LEU A 73 -1.66 8.94 -12.13
C LEU A 73 -1.08 7.54 -11.92
N ARG A 74 0.24 7.40 -12.02
CA ARG A 74 0.94 6.13 -11.80
C ARG A 74 0.85 5.64 -10.35
N CYS A 75 0.63 6.52 -9.38
CA CYS A 75 0.49 6.13 -7.98
C CYS A 75 -0.80 5.37 -7.68
N GLN A 76 -1.80 5.42 -8.56
CA GLN A 76 -2.99 4.57 -8.43
C GLN A 76 -2.67 3.10 -8.68
N GLU A 77 -1.59 2.79 -9.42
CA GLU A 77 -1.14 1.42 -9.68
C GLU A 77 -0.74 0.71 -8.38
N GLU A 78 -0.27 1.46 -7.36
CA GLU A 78 0.09 0.89 -6.05
C GLU A 78 -1.08 0.16 -5.39
N ASN A 79 -2.33 0.61 -5.60
CA ASN A 79 -3.51 -0.03 -5.02
C ASN A 79 -3.74 -1.46 -5.52
N PHE A 80 -3.13 -1.83 -6.65
CA PHE A 80 -3.26 -3.15 -7.25
C PHE A 80 -2.06 -4.05 -6.93
N LEU A 81 -1.00 -3.53 -6.28
CA LEU A 81 0.17 -4.29 -5.93
C LEU A 81 -0.03 -5.02 -4.58
N PRO A 82 0.18 -6.35 -4.51
CA PRO A 82 -0.04 -7.12 -3.29
C PRO A 82 1.02 -6.89 -2.21
N THR A 83 2.16 -6.31 -2.60
CA THR A 83 3.31 -6.09 -1.72
C THR A 83 3.28 -4.70 -1.11
N PRO A 84 3.44 -4.55 0.22
CA PRO A 84 3.48 -3.25 0.86
C PRO A 84 4.70 -2.44 0.41
N CYS A 85 4.60 -1.12 0.46
CA CYS A 85 5.68 -0.22 0.10
C CYS A 85 5.73 1.01 0.99
N GLU A 86 6.90 1.65 1.05
CA GLU A 86 7.11 2.92 1.75
C GLU A 86 8.19 3.76 1.05
N SER A 87 7.98 5.07 0.90
CA SER A 87 8.89 5.97 0.16
C SER A 87 9.77 6.84 1.05
N GLY A 88 9.24 7.32 2.18
CA GLY A 88 9.95 8.17 3.12
C GLY A 88 10.66 7.35 4.21
N ARG A 89 11.83 7.80 4.67
CA ARG A 89 12.58 7.13 5.75
C ARG A 89 12.44 7.81 7.11
N LYS A 90 12.32 9.14 7.11
CA LYS A 90 12.23 9.93 8.33
C LYS A 90 10.75 10.13 8.67
N PRO A 91 10.24 9.58 9.79
CA PRO A 91 8.87 9.82 10.21
C PRO A 91 8.67 11.28 10.63
N CYS A 92 7.47 11.79 10.43
CA CYS A 92 7.06 13.15 10.79
C CYS A 92 5.55 13.21 11.07
N GLY A 93 5.10 14.24 11.79
CA GLY A 93 3.69 14.43 12.14
C GLY A 93 3.00 13.21 12.74
N SER A 94 1.73 13.00 12.38
CA SER A 94 0.91 11.87 12.85
C SER A 94 0.86 10.75 11.82
N GLY A 95 1.94 9.97 11.73
CA GLY A 95 2.04 8.82 10.82
C GLY A 95 2.39 9.21 9.37
N GLY A 96 3.01 10.36 9.17
CA GLY A 96 3.59 10.77 7.91
C GLY A 96 5.09 10.41 7.82
N SER A 97 5.65 10.64 6.64
CA SER A 97 7.08 10.57 6.40
C SER A 97 7.55 11.75 5.54
N CYS A 98 8.79 12.18 5.74
CA CYS A 98 9.37 13.30 5.02
C CYS A 98 9.49 12.94 3.53
N ALA A 99 8.83 13.74 2.71
CA ALA A 99 8.65 13.44 1.29
C ALA A 99 9.49 14.34 0.37
N ALA A 100 9.76 15.57 0.84
CA ALA A 100 10.65 16.55 0.24
C ALA A 100 11.15 17.49 1.36
N PRO A 101 12.17 18.35 1.10
CA PRO A 101 12.66 19.30 2.09
C PRO A 101 11.53 20.16 2.67
N GLY A 102 11.36 20.10 4.00
CA GLY A 102 10.34 20.84 4.73
C GLY A 102 8.90 20.35 4.53
N ILE A 103 8.68 19.19 3.89
CA ILE A 103 7.35 18.64 3.60
C ILE A 103 7.18 17.24 4.19
N CYS A 104 6.19 17.10 5.08
CA CYS A 104 5.72 15.84 5.63
C CYS A 104 4.47 15.36 4.89
N CYS A 105 4.44 14.10 4.44
CA CYS A 105 3.27 13.53 3.77
C CYS A 105 2.79 12.24 4.44
N SER A 106 1.48 12.09 4.53
CA SER A 106 0.78 10.82 4.74
C SER A 106 0.11 10.38 3.44
N THR A 107 -0.59 9.24 3.48
CA THR A 107 -1.39 8.76 2.34
C THR A 107 -2.57 9.68 1.99
N GLU A 108 -2.99 10.53 2.93
CA GLU A 108 -4.14 11.42 2.79
C GLU A 108 -3.77 12.83 2.33
N GLY A 109 -2.56 13.30 2.64
CA GLY A 109 -2.12 14.63 2.27
C GLY A 109 -0.74 14.99 2.77
N CYS A 110 -0.30 16.20 2.41
CA CYS A 110 1.00 16.74 2.78
C CYS A 110 0.85 18.08 3.50
N GLY A 111 1.78 18.35 4.41
CA GLY A 111 1.91 19.63 5.11
C GLY A 111 3.36 20.02 5.26
N THR A 112 3.60 21.30 5.52
CA THR A 112 4.94 21.79 5.85
C THR A 112 5.33 21.34 7.26
N ASP A 113 6.53 20.80 7.41
CA ASP A 113 7.07 20.35 8.70
C ASP A 113 8.59 20.58 8.73
N SER A 114 9.05 21.41 9.65
CA SER A 114 10.47 21.75 9.79
C SER A 114 11.33 20.55 10.22
N SER A 115 10.73 19.50 10.77
CA SER A 115 11.46 18.25 11.03
C SER A 115 11.95 17.59 9.73
N CYS A 116 11.36 17.92 8.58
CA CYS A 116 11.73 17.44 7.27
C CYS A 116 12.69 18.36 6.52
N ASP A 117 13.15 19.45 7.12
CA ASP A 117 14.21 20.26 6.53
C ASP A 117 15.47 19.40 6.40
N GLN A 118 16.13 19.51 5.24
CA GLN A 118 17.41 18.86 5.02
C GLN A 118 18.39 19.42 6.06
N GLU A 119 18.90 18.57 6.95
CA GLU A 119 20.15 18.89 7.65
C GLU A 119 21.19 19.08 6.54
N MET A 120 21.46 20.35 6.20
CA MET A 120 22.67 20.68 5.47
C MET A 120 23.82 20.18 6.34
N LEU A 121 24.33 18.99 6.03
CA LEU A 121 25.66 18.58 6.38
C LEU A 121 26.61 19.59 5.71
N LEU A 122 26.85 20.69 6.43
CA LEU A 122 28.00 21.57 6.24
C LEU A 122 29.27 20.82 6.63
#